data_AF-A0A0D8HL87-F1
#
_entry.id   AF-A0A0D8HL87-F1
#
_cell.length_a   1.000
_cell.length_b   1.000
_cell.length_c   1.000
_cell.angle_alpha   90.00
_cell.angle_beta   90.00
_cell.angle_gamma   90.00
#
_symmetry.space_group_name_H-M   'P 1'
#
loop_
_entity.id
_entity.type
_entity.pdbx_description
1 polymer ?
#
loop_
_entity_poly.entity_id
_entity_poly.type
_entity_poly.pdbx_seq_one_letter_code
_entity_poly.pdbx_strand_id
1 'polypeptide(L)'
;MSFTPAISNKAKKAIRATTRGWHLNRWSSLELEDIALSIDPVVRGWVNYYGAFYASKLRFIASNIDRHLVLWLMQKYKRLRARPRKAWEVLAAIRAERPTLFAHWQLI
;
A
#
# COMPACT_ATOMS: atom_id res chain seq x y z
N MET A 1 -19.83 23.85 13.68
CA MET A 1 -18.79 22.88 14.07
C MET A 1 -18.77 21.76 13.05
N SER A 2 -17.83 21.80 12.10
CA SER A 2 -17.71 20.83 11.02
C SER A 2 -17.03 19.56 11.52
N PHE A 3 -17.79 18.49 11.71
CA PHE A 3 -17.23 17.15 11.85
C PHE A 3 -16.56 16.80 10.52
N THR A 4 -15.24 16.80 10.46
CA THR A 4 -14.47 16.10 9.43
C THR A 4 -14.20 14.70 9.97
N PRO A 5 -14.87 13.62 9.51
CA PRO A 5 -14.58 12.31 10.07
C PRO A 5 -13.19 11.87 9.63
N ALA A 6 -12.15 12.15 10.42
CA ALA A 6 -10.92 11.38 10.38
C ALA A 6 -11.30 9.88 10.44
N ILE A 7 -10.59 9.01 9.72
CA ILE A 7 -10.97 7.59 9.64
C ILE A 7 -11.18 7.05 11.04
N SER A 8 -12.34 6.44 11.28
CA SER A 8 -12.64 5.88 12.59
C SER A 8 -11.53 4.91 12.95
N ASN A 9 -11.14 4.87 14.23
CA ASN A 9 -10.10 3.95 14.66
C ASN A 9 -10.42 2.49 14.29
N LYS A 10 -11.73 2.16 14.22
CA LYS A 10 -12.24 0.87 13.74
C LYS A 10 -11.85 0.60 12.28
N ALA A 11 -12.08 1.54 11.37
CA ALA A 11 -11.72 1.39 9.97
C ALA A 11 -10.20 1.33 9.77
N LYS A 12 -9.41 2.17 10.45
CA LYS A 12 -7.93 2.08 10.46
C LYS A 12 -7.46 0.69 10.87
N LYS A 13 -8.04 0.16 11.95
CA LYS A 13 -7.69 -1.15 12.51
C LYS A 13 -8.03 -2.27 11.52
N ALA A 14 -9.21 -2.21 10.88
CA ALA A 14 -9.62 -3.20 9.88
C ALA A 14 -8.65 -3.22 8.69
N ILE A 15 -8.34 -2.07 8.10
CA ILE A 15 -7.41 -1.96 6.96
C ILE A 15 -6.02 -2.50 7.34
N ARG A 16 -5.48 -2.09 8.50
CA ARG A 16 -4.20 -2.61 9.00
C ARG A 16 -4.22 -4.13 9.20
N ALA A 17 -5.32 -4.67 9.71
CA ALA A 17 -5.48 -6.10 9.90
C ALA A 17 -5.49 -6.85 8.56
N THR A 18 -6.27 -6.36 7.58
CA THR A 18 -6.31 -6.94 6.23
C THR A 18 -4.94 -6.89 5.56
N THR A 19 -4.28 -5.72 5.50
CA THR A 19 -2.96 -5.59 4.86
C THR A 19 -1.91 -6.47 5.55
N ARG A 20 -1.95 -6.58 6.88
CA ARG A 20 -1.07 -7.48 7.63
C ARG A 20 -1.34 -8.95 7.30
N GLY A 21 -2.61 -9.32 7.15
CA GLY A 21 -3.07 -10.67 6.85
C GLY A 21 -2.66 -11.18 5.47
N TRP A 22 -2.36 -10.28 4.52
CA TRP A 22 -1.79 -10.70 3.23
C TRP A 22 -0.40 -11.33 3.37
N HIS A 23 0.33 -10.99 4.44
CA HIS A 23 1.70 -11.47 4.64
C HIS A 23 2.59 -11.25 3.40
N LEU A 24 2.51 -10.07 2.78
CA LEU A 24 3.22 -9.77 1.52
C LEU A 24 4.71 -10.12 1.58
N ASN A 25 5.35 -10.00 2.74
CA ASN A 25 6.74 -10.41 2.92
C ASN A 25 7.02 -11.88 2.58
N ARG A 26 6.03 -12.77 2.66
CA ARG A 26 6.17 -14.20 2.29
C ARG A 26 6.07 -14.45 0.78
N TRP A 27 5.61 -13.48 0.00
CA TRP A 27 5.40 -13.61 -1.44
C TRP A 27 6.66 -13.30 -2.24
N SER A 28 7.85 -13.68 -1.74
CA SER A 28 9.13 -13.32 -2.37
C SER A 28 9.34 -13.96 -3.75
N SER A 29 8.58 -15.01 -4.08
CA SER A 29 8.59 -15.66 -5.39
C SER A 29 7.72 -14.98 -6.44
N LEU A 30 6.77 -14.13 -6.03
CA LEU A 30 5.89 -13.40 -6.94
C LEU A 30 6.60 -12.18 -7.51
N GLU A 31 6.19 -11.74 -8.71
CA GLU A 31 6.55 -10.44 -9.25
C GLU A 31 5.64 -9.33 -8.73
N LEU A 32 6.07 -8.08 -8.89
CA LEU A 32 5.33 -6.94 -8.34
C LEU A 32 3.95 -6.81 -8.99
N GLU A 33 3.85 -7.17 -10.27
CA GLU A 33 2.62 -7.26 -11.05
C GLU A 33 1.64 -8.29 -10.47
N ASP A 34 2.11 -9.46 -10.05
CA ASP A 34 1.27 -10.48 -9.43
C ASP A 34 0.70 -10.00 -8.08
N ILE A 35 1.52 -9.26 -7.32
CA ILE A 35 1.09 -8.64 -6.06
C ILE A 35 0.00 -7.61 -6.34
N ALA A 36 0.21 -6.75 -7.34
CA ALA A 36 -0.78 -5.77 -7.76
C ALA A 36 -2.10 -6.45 -8.12
N LEU A 37 -2.09 -7.45 -9.01
CA LEU A 37 -3.28 -8.21 -9.40
C LEU A 37 -4.01 -8.83 -8.19
N SER A 38 -3.26 -9.30 -7.20
CA SER A 38 -3.82 -9.94 -6.00
C SER A 38 -4.49 -8.97 -5.03
N ILE A 39 -3.95 -7.75 -4.85
CA ILE A 39 -4.44 -6.81 -3.83
C ILE A 39 -5.32 -5.70 -4.42
N ASP A 40 -5.15 -5.35 -5.69
CA ASP A 40 -5.84 -4.24 -6.35
C ASP A 40 -7.37 -4.31 -6.22
N PRO A 41 -8.05 -5.47 -6.35
CA PRO A 41 -9.50 -5.52 -6.19
C PRO A 41 -9.96 -5.03 -4.80
N VAL A 42 -9.24 -5.40 -3.74
CA VAL A 42 -9.53 -4.97 -2.37
C VAL A 42 -9.21 -3.48 -2.20
N VAL A 43 -8.08 -3.04 -2.74
CA VAL A 43 -7.65 -1.64 -2.67
C VAL A 43 -8.66 -0.74 -3.39
N ARG A 44 -9.10 -1.09 -4.61
CA ARG A 44 -10.14 -0.35 -5.35
C ARG A 44 -11.44 -0.26 -4.56
N GLY A 45 -11.83 -1.34 -3.88
CA GLY A 45 -12.99 -1.31 -2.97
C GLY A 45 -12.85 -0.25 -1.87
N TRP A 46 -11.68 -0.15 -1.23
CA TRP A 46 -11.41 0.91 -0.26
C TRP A 46 -11.39 2.30 -0.88
N VAL A 47 -10.79 2.45 -2.05
CA VAL A 47 -10.71 3.74 -2.75
C VAL A 47 -12.11 4.21 -3.14
N ASN A 48 -12.96 3.34 -3.66
CA ASN A 48 -14.35 3.67 -4.01
C ASN A 48 -15.16 4.04 -2.76
N TYR A 49 -14.95 3.32 -1.65
CA TYR A 49 -15.69 3.58 -0.40
C TYR A 49 -15.23 4.86 0.33
N TYR A 50 -13.93 5.14 0.34
CA TYR A 50 -13.36 6.28 1.08
C TYR A 50 -13.06 7.51 0.23
N GLY A 51 -13.02 7.38 -1.10
CA GLY A 51 -12.45 8.38 -2.02
C GLY A 51 -13.25 9.66 -2.16
N ALA A 52 -14.58 9.59 -2.06
CA ALA A 52 -15.45 10.76 -2.21
C ALA A 52 -15.34 11.78 -1.06
N PHE A 53 -14.83 11.35 0.10
CA PHE A 53 -15.01 12.14 1.33
C PHE A 53 -13.69 12.47 2.04
N TYR A 54 -12.56 11.81 1.70
CA TYR A 54 -11.40 11.84 2.58
C TYR A 54 -10.03 11.61 1.94
N ALA A 55 -9.44 12.66 1.37
CA ALA A 55 -8.06 12.63 0.87
C ALA A 55 -7.03 12.16 1.91
N SER A 56 -7.15 12.61 3.17
CA SER A 56 -6.27 12.17 4.26
C SER A 56 -6.41 10.68 4.60
N LYS A 57 -7.58 10.06 4.35
CA LYS A 57 -7.80 8.63 4.54
C LYS A 57 -7.13 7.81 3.45
N LEU A 58 -7.28 8.24 2.19
CA LEU A 58 -6.65 7.56 1.06
C LEU A 58 -5.13 7.53 1.22
N ARG A 59 -4.53 8.65 1.64
CA ARG A 59 -3.09 8.72 1.93
C ARG A 59 -2.66 7.73 3.02
N PHE A 60 -3.44 7.58 4.09
CA PHE A 60 -3.16 6.59 5.14
C PHE A 60 -3.18 5.15 4.62
N ILE A 61 -4.18 4.81 3.80
CA ILE A 61 -4.31 3.48 3.19
C ILE A 61 -3.11 3.21 2.28
N ALA A 62 -2.81 4.16 1.40
CA ALA A 62 -1.71 4.07 0.45
C ALA A 62 -0.37 3.88 1.16
N SER A 63 -0.07 4.70 2.18
CA SER A 63 1.16 4.56 2.99
C SER A 63 1.23 3.24 3.77
N ASN A 64 0.10 2.70 4.24
CA ASN A 64 0.07 1.42 4.93
C ASN A 64 0.41 0.27 3.97
N ILE A 65 -0.13 0.29 2.74
CA ILE A 65 0.17 -0.71 1.71
C ILE A 65 1.63 -0.61 1.29
N ASP A 66 2.11 0.60 0.97
CA ASP A 66 3.49 0.82 0.52
C ASP A 66 4.52 0.35 1.55
N ARG A 67 4.24 0.51 2.85
CA ARG A 67 5.08 -0.05 3.92
C ARG A 67 5.25 -1.57 3.77
N HIS A 68 4.17 -2.29 3.46
CA HIS A 68 4.23 -3.74 3.27
C HIS A 68 4.90 -4.13 1.95
N LEU A 69 4.75 -3.33 0.88
CA LEU A 69 5.52 -3.49 -0.35
C LEU A 69 7.02 -3.29 -0.13
N VAL A 70 7.42 -2.33 0.70
CA VAL A 70 8.82 -2.13 1.09
C VAL A 70 9.36 -3.34 1.86
N LEU A 71 8.59 -3.88 2.80
CA LEU A 71 8.99 -5.10 3.52
C LEU A 71 9.14 -6.29 2.57
N TRP A 72 8.26 -6.42 1.57
CA TRP A 72 8.40 -7.42 0.52
C TRP A 72 9.65 -7.19 -0.34
N LEU A 73 9.92 -5.97 -0.79
CA LEU A 73 11.13 -5.62 -1.55
C LEU A 73 12.41 -6.01 -0.79
N MET A 74 12.45 -5.70 0.51
CA MET A 74 13.57 -6.06 1.38
C MET A 74 13.75 -7.57 1.55
N GLN A 75 12.66 -8.35 1.47
CA GLN A 75 12.69 -9.80 1.56
C GLN A 75 13.05 -10.47 0.23
N LYS A 76 12.49 -9.99 -0.89
CA LYS A 76 12.75 -10.47 -2.25
C LYS A 76 14.19 -10.20 -2.67
N TYR A 77 14.67 -8.96 -2.49
CA TYR A 77 15.98 -8.55 -2.96
C TYR A 77 17.00 -8.51 -1.82
N LYS A 78 17.95 -9.44 -1.81
CA LYS A 78 19.00 -9.53 -0.77
C LYS A 78 19.79 -8.22 -0.60
N ARG A 79 20.03 -7.48 -1.69
CA ARG A 79 20.70 -6.16 -1.68
C ARG A 79 19.94 -5.06 -0.92
N LEU A 80 18.63 -5.23 -0.72
CA LEU A 80 17.76 -4.31 0.02
C LEU A 80 17.51 -4.74 1.46
N ARG A 81 17.98 -5.92 1.86
CA ARG A 81 17.81 -6.44 3.22
C ARG A 81 18.37 -5.46 4.24
N ALA A 82 17.58 -5.18 5.29
CA ALA A 82 17.90 -4.20 6.33
C ALA A 82 18.18 -2.75 5.84
N ARG A 83 17.79 -2.42 4.60
CA ARG A 83 17.97 -1.07 4.01
C ARG A 83 16.62 -0.44 3.67
N PRO A 84 15.81 -0.06 4.68
CA PRO A 84 14.45 0.44 4.46
C PRO A 84 14.43 1.71 3.60
N ARG A 85 15.35 2.66 3.86
CA ARG A 85 15.46 3.88 3.04
C ARG A 85 15.68 3.57 1.56
N LYS A 86 16.59 2.63 1.26
CA LYS A 86 16.87 2.24 -0.13
C LYS A 86 15.70 1.51 -0.77
N ALA A 87 14.99 0.67 -0.01
CA ALA A 87 13.80 0.00 -0.49
C ALA A 87 12.65 0.97 -0.78
N TRP A 88 12.49 2.04 0.01
CA TRP A 88 11.58 3.14 -0.30
C TRP A 88 11.97 3.88 -1.58
N GLU A 89 13.25 4.21 -1.76
CA GLU A 89 13.74 4.83 -3.00
C GLU A 89 13.46 3.96 -4.23
N VAL A 90 13.68 2.64 -4.12
CA VAL A 90 13.36 1.68 -5.19
C VAL A 90 11.86 1.66 -5.48
N LEU A 91 11.01 1.58 -4.45
CA LEU A 91 9.56 1.61 -4.63
C LEU A 91 9.10 2.92 -5.30
N ALA A 92 9.66 4.05 -4.89
CA ALA A 92 9.35 5.36 -5.46
C ALA A 92 9.78 5.46 -6.93
N ALA A 93 10.95 4.90 -7.28
CA ALA A 93 11.41 4.83 -8.67
C ALA A 93 10.48 3.97 -9.53
N ILE A 94 10.07 2.79 -9.03
CA ILE A 94 9.11 1.93 -9.74
C ILE A 94 7.77 2.64 -9.93
N ARG A 95 7.28 3.35 -8.91
CA ARG A 95 6.06 4.14 -9.02
C ARG A 95 6.17 5.26 -10.05
N ALA A 96 7.33 5.90 -10.16
CA ALA A 96 7.55 6.94 -11.17
C ALA A 96 7.56 6.36 -12.60
N GLU A 97 8.11 5.15 -12.78
CA GLU A 97 8.13 4.45 -14.07
C GLU A 97 6.76 3.87 -14.45
N ARG A 98 6.03 3.30 -13.47
CA ARG A 98 4.76 2.56 -13.67
C ARG A 98 3.68 3.05 -12.70
N PRO A 99 3.22 4.30 -12.82
CA PRO A 99 2.31 4.91 -11.84
C PRO A 99 0.94 4.23 -11.73
N THR A 100 0.55 3.45 -12.74
CA THR A 100 -0.73 2.73 -12.82
C THR A 100 -0.68 1.30 -12.34
N LEU A 101 0.49 0.80 -11.88
CA LEU A 101 0.65 -0.60 -11.48
C LEU A 101 -0.21 -0.95 -10.26
N PHE A 102 -0.33 -0.04 -9.29
CA PHE A 102 -1.22 -0.19 -8.15
C PHE A 102 -2.28 0.89 -8.15
N ALA A 103 -3.51 0.50 -7.84
CA ALA A 103 -4.64 1.44 -7.80
C ALA A 103 -4.43 2.62 -6.83
N HIS A 104 -3.71 2.42 -5.72
CA HIS A 104 -3.49 3.48 -4.72
C HIS A 104 -2.35 4.44 -5.05
N TRP A 105 -1.51 4.16 -6.04
CA TRP A 105 -0.38 5.04 -6.39
C TRP A 105 -0.82 6.36 -7.00
N GLN A 106 -1.99 6.41 -7.64
CA GLN A 106 -2.58 7.64 -8.16
C GLN A 106 -3.19 8.55 -7.08
N LEU A 107 -3.20 8.10 -5.82
CA LEU A 107 -3.83 8.79 -4.70
C LEU A 107 -2.84 9.53 -3.79
N ILE A 108 -1.54 9.41 -4.06
CA ILE A 108 -0.46 10.01 -3.27
C ILE A 108 0.09 11.24 -3.99
#